data_AF-A0AAE8MJK1-F1
#
_entry.id   AF-A0AAE8MJK1-F1
#
_cell.length_a   1.000
_cell.length_b   1.000
_cell.length_c   1.000
_cell.angle_alpha   90.00
_cell.angle_beta   90.00
_cell.angle_gamma   90.00
#
_symmetry.space_group_name_H-M   'P 1'
#
loop_
_entity.id
_entity.type
_entity.pdbx_description
1 polymer ?
#
loop_
_entity_poly.entity_id
_entity_poly.type
_entity_poly.pdbx_seq_one_letter_code
_entity_poly.pdbx_strand_id
1 'polypeptide(L)'
;MQITTSIVIQALLLGLALLVIILRAWARLCFEKASLTISEYFTWLGWFFALGWFICSTIALQILIKHPAVGAELVVNNVAYLKTVFIAEYFFDIGIYWSKLSITTFYWFLIPHVFQSLRKALYLIAAYLVCALVASILTNALITQPISNNWSIENQLESAWNSYPAFCVQWSLNFSTDLLLFCFPFFILRHLTLRKEQKFGLVGVFSLGAITLIVSLARFIAYNVTDFGLDDAVGSMCSSYLTYPHAIAKAGKGRLRITCTDLFKIRYAPQR
;
A
#
# COMPACT_ATOMS: atom_id res chain seq x y z
N MET A 1 -0.88 -21.21 -9.63
CA MET A 1 0.46 -21.00 -9.03
C MET A 1 0.67 -19.56 -8.54
N GLN A 2 0.28 -18.52 -9.29
CA GLN A 2 0.53 -17.12 -8.89
C GLN A 2 -0.18 -16.68 -7.59
N ILE A 3 -1.42 -17.13 -7.31
CA ILE A 3 -2.16 -16.77 -6.09
C ILE A 3 -1.45 -17.27 -4.82
N THR A 4 -1.02 -18.53 -4.82
CA THR A 4 -0.32 -19.14 -3.68
C THR A 4 0.97 -18.39 -3.37
N THR A 5 1.74 -17.99 -4.40
CA THR A 5 2.94 -17.17 -4.23
C THR A 5 2.63 -15.83 -3.57
N SER A 6 1.53 -15.17 -3.94
CA SER A 6 1.12 -13.90 -3.33
C SER A 6 0.86 -14.04 -1.83
N ILE A 7 0.12 -15.09 -1.42
CA ILE A 7 -0.20 -15.34 -0.01
C ILE A 7 1.09 -15.56 0.79
N VAL A 8 2.04 -16.34 0.25
CA VAL A 8 3.32 -16.60 0.91
C VAL A 8 4.12 -15.32 1.09
N ILE A 9 4.21 -14.47 0.06
CA ILE A 9 4.92 -13.19 0.16
C ILE A 9 4.28 -12.29 1.22
N GLN A 10 2.95 -12.17 1.24
CA GLN A 10 2.23 -11.36 2.23
C GLN A 10 2.50 -11.88 3.66
N ALA A 11 2.45 -13.19 3.87
CA ALA A 11 2.73 -13.81 5.17
C ALA A 11 4.16 -13.55 5.64
N LEU A 12 5.15 -13.66 4.75
CA LEU A 12 6.55 -13.39 5.06
C LEU A 12 6.76 -11.91 5.45
N LEU A 13 6.15 -10.98 4.71
CA LEU A 13 6.24 -9.55 5.02
C LEU A 13 5.58 -9.22 6.36
N LEU A 14 4.42 -9.82 6.66
CA LEU A 14 3.72 -9.63 7.93
C LEU A 14 4.53 -10.19 9.11
N GLY A 15 5.14 -11.37 8.94
CA GLY A 15 6.01 -11.98 9.93
C GLY A 15 7.29 -11.17 10.17
N LEU A 16 7.90 -10.63 9.10
CA LEU A 16 9.03 -9.72 9.21
C LEU A 16 8.64 -8.44 9.96
N ALA A 17 7.47 -7.87 9.66
CA ALA A 17 6.96 -6.70 10.38
C ALA A 17 6.78 -7.00 11.88
N LEU A 18 6.23 -8.18 12.23
CA LEU A 18 6.09 -8.59 13.63
C LEU A 18 7.45 -8.68 14.33
N LEU A 19 8.44 -9.32 13.69
CA LEU A 19 9.80 -9.43 14.22
C LEU A 19 10.39 -8.04 14.51
N VAL A 20 10.24 -7.09 13.59
CA VAL A 20 10.74 -5.73 13.75
C VAL A 20 10.05 -5.01 14.91
N ILE A 21 8.73 -5.18 15.07
CA ILE A 21 7.97 -4.56 16.16
C ILE A 21 8.36 -5.14 17.52
N ILE A 22 8.53 -6.47 17.60
CA ILE A 22 9.01 -7.14 18.82
C ILE A 22 10.42 -6.66 19.15
N LEU A 23 11.33 -6.62 18.16
CA LEU A 23 12.70 -6.17 18.37
C LEU A 23 12.74 -4.70 18.82
N ARG A 24 11.85 -3.86 18.26
CA ARG A 24 11.71 -2.45 18.66
C ARG A 24 11.29 -2.31 20.11
N ALA A 25 10.23 -3.02 20.53
CA ALA A 25 9.75 -3.01 21.91
C ALA A 25 10.80 -3.59 22.87
N TRP A 26 11.46 -4.69 22.49
CA TRP A 26 12.52 -5.32 23.26
C TRP A 26 13.73 -4.40 23.43
N ALA A 27 14.17 -3.73 22.36
CA ALA A 27 15.29 -2.80 22.40
C ALA A 27 15.02 -1.67 23.41
N ARG A 28 13.81 -1.14 23.42
CA ARG A 28 13.40 -0.07 24.32
C ARG A 28 13.27 -0.53 25.78
N LEU A 29 12.66 -1.68 26.02
CA LEU A 29 12.51 -2.21 27.38
C LEU A 29 13.84 -2.67 27.98
N CYS A 30 14.72 -3.31 27.20
CA CYS A 30 15.95 -3.91 27.69
C CYS A 30 17.16 -2.98 27.65
N PHE A 31 17.37 -2.22 26.56
CA PHE A 31 18.51 -1.31 26.46
C PHE A 31 18.21 0.07 27.03
N GLU A 32 17.06 0.66 26.70
CA GLU A 32 16.71 2.00 27.19
C GLU A 32 16.11 1.98 28.61
N LYS A 33 15.66 0.81 29.10
CA LYS A 33 14.93 0.64 30.38
C LYS A 33 13.78 1.64 30.54
N ALA A 34 13.18 2.03 29.41
CA ALA A 34 12.14 3.03 29.34
C ALA A 34 10.78 2.36 29.15
N SER A 35 9.71 3.04 29.57
CA SER A 35 8.34 2.60 29.28
C SER A 35 8.01 2.71 27.79
N LEU A 36 7.02 1.93 27.36
CA LEU A 36 6.49 1.96 26.00
C LEU A 36 5.84 3.33 25.73
N THR A 37 6.18 3.94 24.61
CA THR A 37 5.57 5.21 24.19
C THR A 37 4.27 4.98 23.45
N ILE A 38 3.45 6.04 23.34
CA ILE A 38 2.23 6.02 22.53
C ILE A 38 2.50 5.57 21.08
N SER A 39 3.66 5.91 20.52
CA SER A 39 4.09 5.45 19.20
C SER A 39 4.15 3.91 19.09
N GLU A 40 4.57 3.22 20.15
CA GLU A 40 4.66 1.76 20.13
C GLU A 40 3.27 1.12 20.15
N TYR A 41 2.34 1.65 20.96
CA TYR A 41 0.96 1.19 20.95
C TYR A 41 0.30 1.38 19.57
N PHE A 42 0.52 2.52 18.91
CA PHE A 42 0.00 2.74 17.55
C PHE A 42 0.61 1.79 16.52
N THR A 43 1.88 1.41 16.69
CA THR A 43 2.54 0.42 15.81
C THR A 43 1.93 -0.96 15.97
N TRP A 44 1.71 -1.41 17.21
CA TRP A 44 1.04 -2.68 17.50
C TRP A 44 -0.38 -2.71 16.96
N LEU A 45 -1.11 -1.60 17.10
CA LEU A 45 -2.46 -1.47 16.58
C LEU A 45 -2.46 -1.53 15.04
N GLY A 46 -1.56 -0.82 14.37
CA GLY A 46 -1.38 -0.90 12.92
C GLY A 46 -1.08 -2.32 12.43
N TRP A 47 -0.22 -3.05 13.13
CA TRP A 47 0.08 -4.45 12.82
C TRP A 47 -1.11 -5.39 13.01
N PHE A 48 -1.91 -5.17 14.06
CA PHE A 48 -3.15 -5.93 14.27
C PHE A 48 -4.13 -5.76 13.10
N PHE A 49 -4.32 -4.53 12.63
CA PHE A 49 -5.16 -4.27 11.46
C PHE A 49 -4.55 -4.87 10.17
N ALA A 50 -3.23 -4.84 10.02
CA ALA A 50 -2.54 -5.49 8.90
C ALA A 50 -2.71 -7.03 8.92
N LEU A 51 -2.74 -7.65 10.10
CA LEU A 51 -3.07 -9.07 10.26
C LEU A 51 -4.52 -9.35 9.84
N GLY A 52 -5.47 -8.50 10.24
CA GLY A 52 -6.86 -8.57 9.79
C GLY A 52 -6.98 -8.51 8.26
N TRP A 53 -6.32 -7.53 7.64
CA TRP A 53 -6.24 -7.42 6.18
C TRP A 53 -5.65 -8.68 5.54
N PHE A 54 -4.55 -9.21 6.08
CA PHE A 54 -3.92 -10.43 5.56
C PHE A 54 -4.85 -11.65 5.62
N ILE A 55 -5.61 -11.81 6.71
CA ILE A 55 -6.59 -12.89 6.86
C ILE A 55 -7.70 -12.74 5.81
N CYS A 56 -8.28 -11.54 5.67
CA CYS A 56 -9.31 -11.27 4.67
C CYS A 56 -8.80 -11.48 3.25
N SER A 57 -7.62 -10.96 2.92
CA SER A 57 -6.93 -11.15 1.64
C SER A 57 -6.72 -12.64 1.34
N THR A 58 -6.27 -13.43 2.30
CA THR A 58 -6.08 -14.88 2.15
C THR A 58 -7.42 -15.58 1.88
N ILE A 59 -8.47 -15.26 2.62
CA ILE A 59 -9.81 -15.84 2.40
C ILE A 59 -10.34 -15.46 1.01
N ALA A 60 -10.25 -14.19 0.61
CA ALA A 60 -10.69 -13.71 -0.69
C ALA A 60 -9.95 -14.43 -1.83
N LEU A 61 -8.63 -14.59 -1.72
CA LEU A 61 -7.82 -15.32 -2.69
C LEU A 61 -8.16 -16.82 -2.76
N GLN A 62 -8.47 -17.45 -1.62
CA GLN A 62 -8.90 -18.86 -1.59
C GLN A 62 -10.28 -19.05 -2.23
N ILE A 63 -11.20 -18.09 -2.02
CA ILE A 63 -12.50 -18.09 -2.70
C ILE A 63 -12.30 -17.94 -4.20
N LEU A 64 -11.40 -17.05 -4.63
CA LEU A 64 -11.10 -16.82 -6.06
C LEU A 64 -10.51 -18.05 -6.77
N ILE A 65 -9.79 -18.91 -6.05
CA ILE A 65 -9.32 -20.21 -6.59
C ILE A 65 -10.51 -21.13 -6.91
N LYS A 66 -11.54 -21.13 -6.06
CA LYS A 66 -12.73 -22.00 -6.19
C LYS A 66 -13.77 -21.40 -7.14
N HIS A 67 -13.87 -20.08 -7.16
CA HIS A 67 -14.83 -19.29 -7.94
C HIS A 67 -14.06 -18.19 -8.69
N PRO A 68 -13.45 -18.50 -9.84
CA PRO A 68 -12.67 -17.53 -10.58
C PRO A 68 -13.56 -16.37 -11.06
N ALA A 69 -12.96 -15.19 -11.15
CA ALA A 69 -13.59 -14.03 -11.78
C ALA A 69 -13.95 -14.35 -13.25
N VAL A 70 -15.15 -13.95 -13.67
CA VAL A 70 -15.70 -14.26 -15.00
C VAL A 70 -15.98 -12.97 -15.78
N GLY A 71 -15.76 -13.01 -17.10
CA GLY A 71 -16.06 -11.90 -18.00
C GLY A 71 -14.95 -10.85 -18.10
N ALA A 72 -15.17 -9.85 -18.97
CA ALA A 72 -14.23 -8.73 -19.16
C ALA A 72 -14.15 -7.83 -17.92
N GLU A 73 -15.23 -7.81 -17.12
CA GLU A 73 -15.38 -6.99 -15.92
C GLU A 73 -14.87 -7.68 -14.64
N LEU A 74 -14.30 -8.88 -14.75
CA LEU A 74 -13.69 -9.65 -13.65
C LEU A 74 -14.62 -9.85 -12.44
N VAL A 75 -15.89 -10.10 -12.74
CA VAL A 75 -16.97 -10.28 -11.78
C VAL A 75 -16.82 -11.58 -10.98
N VAL A 76 -16.99 -11.53 -9.66
CA VAL A 76 -16.93 -12.71 -8.79
C VAL A 76 -18.31 -13.05 -8.23
N ASN A 77 -18.87 -14.16 -8.68
CA ASN A 77 -20.21 -14.64 -8.29
C ASN A 77 -20.20 -15.32 -6.91
N ASN A 78 -19.76 -14.62 -5.87
CA ASN A 78 -19.75 -15.12 -4.51
C ASN A 78 -19.94 -13.99 -3.48
N VAL A 79 -21.06 -14.02 -2.75
CA VAL A 79 -21.38 -13.02 -1.72
C VAL A 79 -20.35 -13.02 -0.59
N ALA A 80 -19.79 -14.18 -0.23
CA ALA A 80 -18.77 -14.25 0.81
C ALA A 80 -17.47 -13.57 0.37
N TYR A 81 -17.11 -13.62 -0.93
CA TYR A 81 -15.99 -12.85 -1.47
C TYR A 81 -16.22 -11.35 -1.32
N LEU A 82 -17.37 -10.86 -1.80
CA LEU A 82 -17.70 -9.43 -1.76
C LEU A 82 -17.71 -8.88 -0.32
N LYS A 83 -18.31 -9.62 0.63
CA LYS A 83 -18.26 -9.27 2.06
C LYS A 83 -16.84 -9.26 2.61
N THR A 84 -16.03 -10.25 2.24
CA THR A 84 -14.64 -10.35 2.72
C THR A 84 -13.81 -9.17 2.25
N VAL A 85 -13.95 -8.80 0.96
CA VAL A 85 -13.23 -7.69 0.35
C VAL A 85 -13.65 -6.36 0.96
N PHE A 86 -14.96 -6.13 1.14
CA PHE A 86 -15.47 -4.93 1.81
C PHE A 86 -14.93 -4.77 3.23
N ILE A 87 -14.92 -5.86 4.03
CA ILE A 87 -14.33 -5.85 5.37
C ILE A 87 -12.82 -5.58 5.30
N ALA A 88 -12.16 -6.16 4.30
CA ALA A 88 -10.73 -5.96 4.10
C ALA A 88 -10.43 -4.46 3.93
N GLU A 89 -11.16 -3.72 3.10
CA GLU A 89 -10.90 -2.29 2.85
C GLU A 89 -10.76 -1.48 4.14
N TYR A 90 -11.65 -1.71 5.12
CA TYR A 90 -11.54 -1.07 6.44
C TYR A 90 -10.28 -1.47 7.21
N PHE A 91 -9.92 -2.75 7.22
CA PHE A 91 -8.67 -3.20 7.86
C PHE A 91 -7.44 -2.56 7.23
N PHE A 92 -7.43 -2.43 5.90
CA PHE A 92 -6.34 -1.80 5.17
C PHE A 92 -6.20 -0.32 5.52
N ASP A 93 -7.28 0.44 5.40
CA ASP A 93 -7.29 1.88 5.68
C ASP A 93 -6.85 2.16 7.10
N ILE A 94 -7.52 1.53 8.06
CA ILE A 94 -7.25 1.75 9.49
C ILE A 94 -5.80 1.36 9.82
N GLY A 95 -5.31 0.23 9.29
CA GLY A 95 -3.94 -0.21 9.52
C GLY A 95 -2.88 0.72 8.96
N ILE A 96 -3.09 1.25 7.75
CA ILE A 96 -2.18 2.22 7.12
C ILE A 96 -2.12 3.52 7.92
N TYR A 97 -3.25 4.11 8.27
CA TYR A 97 -3.25 5.40 9.00
C TYR A 97 -2.71 5.26 10.42
N TRP A 98 -2.94 4.14 11.12
CA TRP A 98 -2.32 3.89 12.43
C TRP A 98 -0.78 3.81 12.34
N SER A 99 -0.27 3.18 11.29
CA SER A 99 1.17 3.11 11.04
C SER A 99 1.76 4.51 10.81
N LYS A 100 1.05 5.38 10.08
CA LYS A 100 1.43 6.79 9.86
C LYS A 100 1.37 7.62 11.14
N LEU A 101 0.34 7.42 11.96
CA LEU A 101 0.20 8.07 13.27
C LEU A 101 1.31 7.65 14.23
N SER A 102 1.75 6.38 14.18
CA SER A 102 2.91 5.91 14.95
C SER A 102 4.17 6.69 14.60
N ILE A 103 4.48 6.85 13.31
CA ILE A 103 5.65 7.60 12.83
C ILE A 103 5.56 9.08 13.24
N THR A 104 4.38 9.68 13.09
CA THR A 104 4.13 11.09 13.49
C THR A 104 4.35 11.28 14.98
N THR A 105 3.85 10.35 15.79
CA THR A 105 4.03 10.36 17.25
C THR A 105 5.48 10.11 17.64
N PHE A 106 6.20 9.26 16.91
CA PHE A 106 7.63 9.06 17.10
C PHE A 106 8.41 10.36 16.88
N TYR A 107 8.10 11.12 15.82
CA TYR A 107 8.71 12.43 15.59
C TYR A 107 8.38 13.43 16.71
N TRP A 108 7.16 13.38 17.24
CA TRP A 108 6.77 14.23 18.38
C TRP A 108 7.67 14.02 19.60
N PHE A 109 7.98 12.77 19.93
CA PHE A 109 8.89 12.45 21.04
C PHE A 109 10.36 12.77 20.71
N LEU A 110 10.75 12.70 19.44
CA LEU A 110 12.12 13.02 19.01
C LEU A 110 12.43 14.53 19.06
N ILE A 111 11.45 15.39 18.76
CA ILE A 111 11.66 16.83 18.63
C ILE A 111 11.58 17.54 20.00
N PRO A 112 12.65 18.23 20.45
CA PRO A 112 12.63 18.99 21.70
C PRO A 112 11.57 20.11 21.75
N HIS A 113 11.14 20.48 22.95
CA HIS A 113 10.14 21.54 23.18
C HIS A 113 10.55 22.92 22.65
N VAL A 114 11.85 23.15 22.39
CA VAL A 114 12.36 24.43 21.88
C VAL A 114 11.84 24.70 20.46
N PHE A 115 11.58 23.66 19.65
CA PHE A 115 11.15 23.80 18.25
C PHE A 115 9.62 23.83 18.10
N GLN A 116 9.01 24.90 18.62
CA GLN A 116 7.53 25.07 18.64
C GLN A 116 6.89 25.02 17.25
N SER A 117 7.50 25.63 16.23
CA SER A 117 6.97 25.62 14.85
C SER A 117 6.89 24.20 14.27
N LEU A 118 7.90 23.37 14.55
CA LEU A 118 7.96 21.99 14.06
C LEU A 118 6.95 21.09 14.78
N ARG A 119 6.71 21.34 16.07
CA ARG A 119 5.65 20.70 16.84
C ARG A 119 4.25 21.09 16.35
N LYS A 120 4.01 22.36 16.03
CA LYS A 120 2.76 22.79 15.39
C LYS A 120 2.54 22.06 14.06
N ALA A 121 3.59 21.92 13.23
CA ALA A 121 3.49 21.17 11.99
C ALA A 121 3.12 19.70 12.23
N LEU A 122 3.67 19.03 13.25
CA LEU A 122 3.27 17.67 13.61
C LEU A 122 1.81 17.56 14.03
N TYR A 123 1.28 18.53 14.79
CA TYR A 123 -0.14 18.54 15.13
C TYR A 123 -1.02 18.68 13.89
N LEU A 124 -0.63 19.55 12.95
CA LEU A 124 -1.35 19.70 11.68
C LEU A 124 -1.31 18.42 10.85
N ILE A 125 -0.16 17.75 10.77
CA ILE A 125 -0.01 16.45 10.09
C ILE A 125 -0.86 15.38 10.77
N ALA A 126 -0.83 15.30 12.10
CA ALA A 126 -1.64 14.35 12.86
C ALA A 126 -3.15 14.59 12.66
N ALA A 127 -3.59 15.85 12.71
CA ALA A 127 -4.98 16.22 12.43
C ALA A 127 -5.38 15.83 11.00
N TYR A 128 -4.52 16.11 10.01
CA TYR A 128 -4.77 15.72 8.63
C TYR A 128 -4.84 14.20 8.45
N LEU A 129 -3.97 13.43 9.11
CA LEU A 129 -4.02 11.95 9.09
C LEU A 129 -5.34 11.42 9.66
N VAL A 130 -5.83 11.99 10.76
CA VAL A 130 -7.12 11.59 11.35
C VAL A 130 -8.27 11.97 10.41
N CYS A 131 -8.26 13.17 9.82
CA CYS A 131 -9.25 13.56 8.83
C CYS A 131 -9.23 12.65 7.59
N ALA A 132 -8.05 12.28 7.09
CA ALA A 132 -7.89 11.39 5.96
C ALA A 132 -8.39 9.97 6.27
N LEU A 133 -8.12 9.45 7.47
CA LEU A 133 -8.68 8.17 7.95
C LEU A 133 -10.21 8.21 7.99
N VAL A 134 -10.79 9.26 8.59
CA VAL A 134 -12.25 9.41 8.66
C VAL A 134 -12.85 9.53 7.26
N ALA A 135 -12.21 10.30 6.37
CA ALA A 135 -12.65 10.43 4.98
C ALA A 135 -12.59 9.10 4.21
N SER A 136 -11.54 8.29 4.39
CA SER A 136 -11.43 6.95 3.82
C SER A 136 -12.56 6.04 4.30
N ILE A 137 -12.83 5.99 5.61
CA ILE A 137 -13.92 5.19 6.20
C ILE A 137 -15.28 5.64 5.66
N LEU A 138 -15.52 6.95 5.61
CA LEU A 138 -16.76 7.52 5.10
C LEU A 138 -16.93 7.26 3.61
N THR A 139 -15.84 7.28 2.83
CA THR A 139 -15.88 6.96 1.40
C THR A 139 -16.36 5.52 1.22
N ASN A 140 -15.76 4.56 1.91
CA ASN A 140 -16.18 3.15 1.82
C ASN A 140 -17.63 2.95 2.28
N ALA A 141 -18.10 3.71 3.27
CA ALA A 141 -19.45 3.60 3.81
C ALA A 141 -20.53 4.27 2.94
N LEU A 142 -20.21 5.37 2.26
CA LEU A 142 -21.21 6.26 1.64
C LEU A 142 -21.18 6.27 0.11
N ILE A 143 -20.13 5.76 -0.53
CA ILE A 143 -20.00 5.80 -2.00
C ILE A 143 -21.07 4.97 -2.70
N THR A 144 -21.53 3.89 -2.07
CA THR A 144 -22.53 2.99 -2.63
C THR A 144 -23.84 3.12 -1.87
N GLN A 145 -24.95 3.37 -2.57
CA GLN A 145 -26.29 3.45 -1.99
C GLN A 145 -27.28 2.55 -2.75
N PRO A 146 -27.98 1.60 -2.09
CA PRO A 146 -27.85 1.22 -0.68
C PRO A 146 -26.54 0.49 -0.37
N ILE A 147 -26.06 0.57 0.89
CA ILE A 147 -24.81 -0.10 1.33
C ILE A 147 -24.79 -1.60 1.03
N SER A 148 -25.97 -2.23 0.92
CA SER A 148 -26.11 -3.63 0.55
C SER A 148 -25.61 -3.99 -0.84
N ASN A 149 -25.48 -3.01 -1.74
CA ASN A 149 -24.89 -3.24 -3.06
C ASN A 149 -23.41 -3.64 -2.99
N ASN A 150 -22.69 -3.32 -1.89
CA ASN A 150 -21.32 -3.80 -1.68
C ASN A 150 -21.20 -5.32 -1.64
N TRP A 151 -22.27 -6.05 -1.34
CA TRP A 151 -22.30 -7.51 -1.36
C TRP A 151 -23.41 -8.08 -2.27
N SER A 152 -23.89 -7.28 -3.22
CA SER A 152 -24.81 -7.73 -4.27
C SER A 152 -24.02 -8.23 -5.47
N ILE A 153 -24.37 -9.42 -5.97
CA ILE A 153 -23.77 -9.97 -7.18
C ILE A 153 -24.19 -9.14 -8.40
N GLU A 154 -25.43 -8.66 -8.44
CA GLU A 154 -25.96 -7.90 -9.57
C GLU A 154 -25.33 -6.50 -9.68
N ASN A 155 -25.10 -5.85 -8.54
CA ASN A 155 -24.63 -4.45 -8.48
C ASN A 155 -23.15 -4.34 -8.07
N GLN A 156 -22.35 -5.38 -8.29
CA GLN A 156 -20.97 -5.41 -7.77
C GLN A 156 -20.06 -4.34 -8.38
N LEU A 157 -20.35 -3.85 -9.59
CA LEU A 157 -19.60 -2.76 -10.22
C LEU A 157 -19.81 -1.41 -9.51
N GLU A 158 -20.91 -1.27 -8.77
CA GLU A 158 -21.23 -0.09 -7.98
C GLU A 158 -20.69 -0.19 -6.54
N SER A 159 -20.06 -1.31 -6.16
CA SER A 159 -19.46 -1.48 -4.84
C SER A 159 -18.27 -0.55 -4.63
N ALA A 160 -17.98 -0.22 -3.37
CA ALA A 160 -16.82 0.60 -2.99
C ALA A 160 -15.52 0.05 -3.57
N TRP A 161 -15.35 -1.28 -3.54
CA TRP A 161 -14.17 -1.99 -4.05
C TRP A 161 -13.94 -1.82 -5.56
N ASN A 162 -15.00 -1.84 -6.36
CA ASN A 162 -14.89 -1.71 -7.82
C ASN A 162 -15.07 -0.27 -8.31
N SER A 163 -15.40 0.66 -7.41
CA SER A 163 -15.67 2.05 -7.74
C SER A 163 -14.36 2.81 -8.00
N TYR A 164 -14.12 3.16 -9.25
CA TYR A 164 -13.01 4.03 -9.65
C TYR A 164 -12.92 5.35 -8.87
N PRO A 165 -14.01 6.12 -8.63
CA PRO A 165 -13.90 7.34 -7.83
C PRO A 165 -13.52 7.06 -6.37
N ALA A 166 -13.98 5.95 -5.77
CA ALA A 166 -13.53 5.55 -4.43
C ALA A 166 -12.03 5.27 -4.42
N PHE A 167 -11.55 4.48 -5.39
CA PHE A 167 -10.13 4.19 -5.56
C PHE A 167 -9.29 5.46 -5.71
N CYS A 168 -9.71 6.42 -6.53
CA CYS A 168 -8.99 7.68 -6.71
C CYS A 168 -8.93 8.50 -5.42
N VAL A 169 -10.02 8.61 -4.66
CA VAL A 169 -10.05 9.35 -3.40
C VAL A 169 -9.12 8.69 -2.38
N GLN A 170 -9.23 7.37 -2.21
CA GLN A 170 -8.44 6.61 -1.25
C GLN A 170 -6.95 6.65 -1.57
N TRP A 171 -6.59 6.44 -2.84
CA TRP A 171 -5.21 6.56 -3.30
C TRP A 171 -4.67 7.98 -3.09
N SER A 172 -5.45 9.01 -3.43
CA SER A 172 -5.02 10.41 -3.31
C SER A 172 -4.77 10.81 -1.85
N LEU A 173 -5.66 10.41 -0.93
CA LEU A 173 -5.51 10.66 0.51
C LEU A 173 -4.30 9.91 1.07
N ASN A 174 -4.11 8.65 0.67
CA ASN A 174 -2.97 7.88 1.10
C ASN A 174 -1.65 8.47 0.57
N PHE A 175 -1.58 8.81 -0.71
CA PHE A 175 -0.39 9.34 -1.35
C PHE A 175 -0.01 10.73 -0.82
N SER A 176 -0.99 11.61 -0.63
CA SER A 176 -0.76 12.96 -0.08
C SER A 176 -0.26 12.91 1.37
N THR A 177 -0.80 12.02 2.20
CA THR A 177 -0.30 11.82 3.57
C THR A 177 1.10 11.22 3.61
N ASP A 178 1.44 10.31 2.67
CA ASP A 178 2.81 9.80 2.53
C ASP A 178 3.79 10.90 2.11
N LEU A 179 3.39 11.75 1.16
CA LEU A 179 4.21 12.88 0.72
C LEU A 179 4.49 13.86 1.87
N LEU A 180 3.48 14.17 2.70
CA LEU A 180 3.67 15.03 3.86
C LEU A 180 4.67 14.43 4.87
N LEU A 181 4.53 13.14 5.19
CA LEU A 181 5.45 12.45 6.11
C LEU A 181 6.86 12.32 5.54
N PHE A 182 6.97 12.14 4.22
CA PHE A 182 8.25 12.12 3.53
C PHE A 182 8.94 13.50 3.56
N CYS A 183 8.18 14.58 3.34
CA CYS A 183 8.71 15.95 3.36
C CYS A 183 9.06 16.43 4.78
N PHE A 184 8.36 15.95 5.81
CA PHE A 184 8.49 16.46 7.18
C PHE A 184 9.94 16.45 7.74
N PRO A 185 10.70 15.33 7.64
CA PRO A 185 12.08 15.28 8.11
C PRO A 185 13.02 16.33 7.48
N PHE A 186 12.79 16.74 6.22
CA PHE A 186 13.64 17.74 5.55
C PHE A 186 13.60 19.10 6.28
N PHE A 187 12.45 19.44 6.88
CA PHE A 187 12.33 20.63 7.71
C PHE A 187 13.12 20.51 9.02
N ILE A 188 13.15 19.32 9.63
CA ILE A 188 13.94 19.05 10.86
C ILE A 188 15.43 19.23 10.59
N LEU A 189 15.92 18.68 9.48
CA LEU A 189 17.36 18.63 9.17
C LEU A 189 17.98 19.99 8.96
N ARG A 190 17.20 20.98 8.54
CA ARG A 190 17.66 22.37 8.42
C ARG A 190 18.07 22.95 9.77
N HIS A 191 17.55 22.41 10.87
CA HIS A 191 17.78 22.90 12.23
C HIS A 191 18.72 22.02 13.07
N LEU A 192 19.15 20.86 12.55
CA LEU A 192 19.91 19.88 13.33
C LEU A 192 21.28 19.57 12.70
N THR A 193 22.35 19.84 13.44
CA THR A 193 23.72 19.45 13.07
C THR A 193 23.96 17.98 13.45
N LEU A 194 23.71 17.07 12.52
CA LEU A 194 23.87 15.61 12.73
C LEU A 194 25.31 15.13 12.52
N ARG A 195 25.71 14.08 13.25
CA ARG A 195 26.97 13.36 13.01
C ARG A 195 26.90 12.59 11.69
N LYS A 196 28.05 12.39 11.03
CA LYS A 196 28.13 11.73 9.70
C LYS A 196 27.44 10.36 9.66
N GLU A 197 27.52 9.59 10.74
CA GLU A 197 26.91 8.27 10.87
C GLU A 197 25.37 8.32 10.83
N GLN A 198 24.76 9.28 11.53
CA GLN A 198 23.31 9.48 11.52
C GLN A 198 22.82 9.98 10.15
N LYS A 199 23.68 10.70 9.41
CA LYS A 199 23.39 11.18 8.07
C LYS A 199 23.23 10.04 7.06
N PHE A 200 23.99 8.94 7.18
CA PHE A 200 23.86 7.79 6.29
C PHE A 200 22.56 7.01 6.52
N GLY A 201 22.20 6.73 7.78
CA GLY A 201 20.93 6.06 8.09
C GLY A 201 19.72 6.86 7.61
N LEU A 202 19.79 8.18 7.77
CA LEU A 202 18.79 9.13 7.29
C LEU A 202 18.67 9.13 5.75
N VAL A 203 19.79 9.14 5.01
CA VAL A 203 19.77 8.99 3.54
C VAL A 203 19.13 7.67 3.12
N GLY A 204 19.42 6.58 3.84
CA GLY A 204 18.80 5.27 3.57
C GLY A 204 17.28 5.29 3.69
N VAL A 205 16.76 5.84 4.80
CA VAL A 205 15.31 5.96 5.04
C VAL A 205 14.65 6.86 3.99
N PHE A 206 15.31 7.95 3.58
CA PHE A 206 14.79 8.83 2.54
C PHE A 206 14.76 8.19 1.16
N SER A 207 15.85 7.56 0.73
CA SER A 207 15.87 6.89 -0.56
C SER A 207 14.78 5.83 -0.64
N LEU A 208 14.57 5.07 0.44
CA LEU A 208 13.49 4.10 0.52
C LEU A 208 12.11 4.75 0.38
N GLY A 209 11.86 5.84 1.13
CA GLY A 209 10.60 6.60 1.04
C GLY A 209 10.33 7.15 -0.37
N ALA A 210 11.34 7.73 -1.01
CA ALA A 210 11.23 8.26 -2.38
C ALA A 210 10.90 7.15 -3.38
N ILE A 211 11.56 5.99 -3.29
CA ILE A 211 11.27 4.83 -4.14
C ILE A 211 9.82 4.39 -3.95
N THR A 212 9.35 4.27 -2.71
CA THR A 212 7.96 3.84 -2.44
C THR A 212 6.92 4.81 -3.02
N LEU A 213 7.16 6.12 -2.95
CA LEU A 213 6.31 7.14 -3.55
C LEU A 213 6.30 7.04 -5.08
N ILE A 214 7.48 6.93 -5.71
CA ILE A 214 7.59 6.81 -7.17
C ILE A 214 6.87 5.55 -7.66
N VAL A 215 7.06 4.41 -6.99
CA VAL A 215 6.39 3.15 -7.35
C VAL A 215 4.88 3.27 -7.20
N SER A 216 4.39 3.90 -6.12
CA SER A 216 2.96 4.13 -5.92
C SER A 216 2.35 5.00 -7.03
N LEU A 217 3.04 6.09 -7.41
CA LEU A 217 2.63 6.97 -8.50
C LEU A 217 2.67 6.26 -9.86
N ALA A 218 3.76 5.55 -10.15
CA ALA A 218 3.89 4.80 -11.39
C ALA A 218 2.78 3.75 -11.54
N ARG A 219 2.42 3.05 -10.45
CA ARG A 219 1.30 2.11 -10.44
C ARG A 219 -0.03 2.80 -10.74
N PHE A 220 -0.29 3.96 -10.13
CA PHE A 220 -1.50 4.71 -10.39
C PHE A 220 -1.57 5.19 -11.85
N ILE A 221 -0.48 5.74 -12.39
CA ILE A 221 -0.42 6.16 -13.79
C ILE A 221 -0.64 4.95 -14.71
N ALA A 222 0.04 3.83 -14.47
CA ALA A 222 -0.12 2.62 -15.28
C ALA A 222 -1.57 2.14 -15.29
N TYR A 223 -2.23 2.09 -14.13
CA TYR A 223 -3.63 1.70 -14.02
C TYR A 223 -4.55 2.59 -14.87
N ASN A 224 -4.37 3.92 -14.78
CA ASN A 224 -5.13 4.87 -15.58
C ASN A 224 -4.83 4.73 -17.08
N VAL A 225 -3.57 4.61 -17.47
CA VAL A 225 -3.17 4.49 -18.88
C VAL A 225 -3.65 3.17 -19.49
N THR A 226 -3.69 2.07 -18.73
CA THR A 226 -4.23 0.78 -19.23
C THR A 226 -5.74 0.81 -19.45
N ASP A 227 -6.47 1.66 -18.71
CA ASP A 227 -7.90 1.86 -18.88
C ASP A 227 -8.20 2.83 -20.04
N PHE A 228 -7.32 3.81 -20.25
CA PHE A 228 -7.32 4.73 -21.39
C PHE A 228 -6.38 4.28 -22.52
N GLY A 229 -6.70 3.14 -23.14
CA GLY A 229 -6.26 2.69 -24.48
C GLY A 229 -4.85 3.05 -24.98
N LEU A 230 -3.96 2.04 -25.07
CA LEU A 230 -2.84 2.05 -26.02
C LEU A 230 -2.62 0.67 -26.65
N ASP A 231 -2.38 0.70 -27.96
CA ASP A 231 -2.10 -0.44 -28.83
C ASP A 231 -0.91 -1.30 -28.32
N ASP A 232 -1.16 -2.61 -28.41
CA ASP A 232 -0.49 -3.83 -27.93
C ASP A 232 1.05 -3.98 -27.95
N ALA A 233 1.87 -2.96 -28.25
CA ALA A 233 3.32 -3.13 -28.36
C ALA A 233 4.13 -2.61 -27.15
N VAL A 234 3.72 -1.49 -26.53
CA VAL A 234 4.51 -0.84 -25.46
C VAL A 234 4.00 -1.25 -24.06
N GLY A 235 2.70 -1.54 -23.92
CA GLY A 235 2.09 -1.97 -22.66
C GLY A 235 2.63 -3.32 -22.15
N SER A 236 2.99 -4.23 -23.06
CA SER A 236 3.48 -5.56 -22.69
C SER A 236 4.85 -5.52 -21.99
N MET A 237 5.69 -4.51 -22.25
CA MET A 237 7.02 -4.42 -21.65
C MET A 237 6.99 -3.84 -20.22
N CYS A 238 6.07 -2.92 -19.92
CA CYS A 238 5.84 -2.44 -18.55
C CYS A 238 5.00 -3.42 -17.70
N SER A 239 4.10 -4.19 -18.32
CA SER A 239 3.24 -5.14 -17.61
C SER A 239 4.01 -6.35 -17.04
N SER A 240 5.10 -6.78 -17.68
CA SER A 240 5.87 -7.97 -17.26
C SER A 240 6.77 -7.75 -16.04
N TYR A 241 7.14 -6.51 -15.72
CA TYR A 241 8.08 -6.23 -14.61
C TYR A 241 7.40 -5.76 -13.32
N LEU A 242 6.16 -5.27 -13.35
CA LEU A 242 5.55 -4.57 -12.21
C LEU A 242 4.18 -5.07 -11.77
N THR A 243 3.61 -6.08 -12.45
CA THR A 243 2.27 -6.60 -12.13
C THR A 243 2.40 -7.98 -11.50
N TYR A 244 2.11 -8.11 -10.20
CA TYR A 244 1.14 -9.05 -9.61
C TYR A 244 1.07 -8.81 -8.09
N PRO A 245 -0.14 -8.68 -7.50
CA PRO A 245 -1.24 -9.61 -7.75
C PRO A 245 -2.57 -8.88 -8.01
N HIS A 246 -2.83 -8.45 -9.24
CA HIS A 246 -4.18 -8.32 -9.82
C HIS A 246 -4.02 -8.34 -11.34
N ALA A 247 -4.01 -9.54 -11.95
CA ALA A 247 -4.34 -9.78 -13.37
C ALA A 247 -4.13 -11.27 -13.72
N ILE A 248 -5.06 -12.13 -13.31
CA ILE A 248 -5.10 -13.46 -13.94
C ILE A 248 -5.73 -13.30 -15.33
N ALA A 249 -4.86 -13.43 -16.34
CA ALA A 249 -5.10 -13.94 -17.68
C ALA A 249 -6.01 -13.16 -18.65
N LYS A 250 -5.38 -12.37 -19.53
CA LYS A 250 -5.83 -12.25 -20.92
C LYS A 250 -5.27 -13.46 -21.69
N ALA A 251 -6.06 -14.52 -21.82
CA ALA A 251 -5.71 -15.68 -22.66
C ALA A 251 -5.96 -15.34 -24.14
N GLY A 252 -4.96 -14.73 -24.79
CA GLY A 252 -4.90 -14.66 -26.25
C GLY A 252 -4.38 -15.99 -26.81
N LYS A 253 -5.17 -16.63 -27.69
CA LYS A 253 -4.77 -17.82 -28.47
C LYS A 253 -3.45 -17.54 -29.20
N GLY A 254 -2.39 -18.26 -28.86
CA GLY A 254 -1.13 -18.18 -29.60
C GLY A 254 0.01 -18.91 -28.90
N ARG A 255 0.27 -20.13 -29.34
CA ARG A 255 1.39 -20.96 -28.91
C ARG A 255 2.71 -20.25 -29.24
N LEU A 256 3.47 -19.76 -28.25
CA LEU A 256 4.91 -19.57 -28.40
C LEU A 256 5.64 -19.84 -27.08
N ARG A 257 6.52 -20.85 -27.13
CA ARG A 257 7.45 -21.24 -26.07
C ARG A 257 8.67 -20.34 -26.22
N ILE A 258 9.01 -19.54 -25.22
CA ILE A 258 10.31 -18.85 -25.18
C ILE A 258 11.02 -19.27 -23.90
N THR A 259 12.09 -20.05 -24.10
CA THR A 259 13.00 -20.53 -23.06
C THR A 259 14.11 -19.49 -22.84
N CYS A 260 14.65 -19.47 -21.63
CA CYS A 260 15.56 -18.47 -21.08
C CYS A 260 16.99 -18.51 -21.67
N THR A 261 17.17 -18.23 -22.97
CA THR A 261 18.52 -18.29 -23.58
C THR A 261 18.84 -17.28 -24.71
N ASP A 262 18.07 -16.20 -24.90
CA ASP A 262 18.36 -15.23 -25.99
C ASP A 262 18.77 -13.83 -25.50
N LEU A 263 19.28 -13.72 -24.26
CA LEU A 263 19.74 -12.46 -23.66
C LEU A 263 21.11 -11.96 -24.14
N PHE A 264 21.77 -12.59 -25.12
CA PHE A 264 23.08 -12.15 -25.61
C PHE A 264 23.32 -12.48 -27.10
N LYS A 265 22.98 -11.54 -28.00
CA LYS A 265 23.62 -11.33 -29.32
C LYS A 265 23.04 -10.07 -29.98
N ILE A 266 23.69 -8.91 -29.81
CA ILE A 266 24.58 -8.26 -30.81
C ILE A 266 23.86 -7.94 -32.14
N ARG A 267 23.55 -6.67 -32.43
CA ARG A 267 24.37 -5.70 -33.21
C ARG A 267 23.50 -4.63 -33.90
N TYR A 268 24.01 -3.41 -33.86
CA TYR A 268 23.73 -2.31 -34.80
C TYR A 268 23.66 -2.75 -36.27
N ALA A 269 22.69 -2.24 -37.03
CA ALA A 269 22.87 -1.66 -38.38
C ALA A 269 21.56 -0.98 -38.90
N PRO A 270 21.66 0.02 -39.80
CA PRO A 270 20.64 1.04 -40.02
C PRO A 270 19.72 0.78 -41.23
N GLN A 271 18.73 1.68 -41.36
CA GLN A 271 17.77 1.87 -42.44
C GLN A 271 18.15 1.33 -43.83
N ARG A 272 17.29 0.48 -44.40
CA ARG A 272 16.38 0.81 -45.52
C ARG A 272 15.31 -0.25 -45.66
#